data_AF-A0A8S3HKP9-F1
#
_entry.id   AF-A0A8S3HKP9-F1
#
_cell.length_a   1.000
_cell.length_b   1.000
_cell.length_c   1.000
_cell.angle_alpha   90.00
_cell.angle_beta   90.00
_cell.angle_gamma   90.00
#
_symmetry.space_group_name_H-M   'P 1'
#
loop_
_entity.id
_entity.type
_entity.pdbx_description
1 polymer ?
#
loop_
_entity_poly.entity_id
_entity_poly.type
_entity_poly.pdbx_seq_one_letter_code
_entity_poly.pdbx_strand_id
1 'polypeptide(L)'
;MRTFSSIVIAIVTLAIIACVRAQNGKFSYVVHSAPAIDIKSVDITPIPILHPGEALLTFEADLKRPINTIATALKIVRTVSGIKLPVNCYKVEGLDVGSCNYTDLCIVLKTMLPSFKPETCPAAMAIYGIDCNCPFKI
;
A
#
# COMPACT_ATOMS: atom_id res chain seq x y z
N MET A 1 -24.00 -1.07 45.74
CA MET A 1 -23.50 0.16 45.05
C MET A 1 -22.01 0.11 44.69
N ARG A 2 -21.12 -0.44 45.53
CA ARG A 2 -19.68 -0.57 45.22
C ARG A 2 -19.35 -1.52 44.05
N THR A 3 -20.04 -2.65 43.94
CA THR A 3 -19.80 -3.67 42.89
C THR A 3 -20.15 -3.17 41.48
N PHE A 4 -21.21 -2.37 41.35
CA PHE A 4 -21.64 -1.80 40.07
C PHE A 4 -20.61 -0.79 39.53
N SER A 5 -20.04 0.02 40.42
CA SER A 5 -18.99 0.99 40.07
C SER A 5 -17.70 0.30 39.61
N SER A 6 -17.27 -0.78 40.27
CA SER A 6 -16.08 -1.53 39.86
C SER A 6 -16.23 -2.23 38.50
N ILE A 7 -17.41 -2.74 38.17
CA ILE A 7 -17.68 -3.38 36.87
C ILE A 7 -17.64 -2.36 35.74
N VAL A 8 -18.25 -1.19 35.94
CA VAL A 8 -18.24 -0.11 34.93
C VAL A 8 -16.80 0.38 34.68
N ILE A 9 -16.00 0.55 35.73
CA ILE A 9 -14.58 0.94 35.59
C ILE A 9 -13.80 -0.11 34.80
N ALA A 10 -13.98 -1.40 35.08
CA ALA A 10 -13.30 -2.48 34.37
C ALA A 10 -13.68 -2.55 32.87
N ILE A 11 -14.95 -2.31 32.54
CA ILE A 11 -15.43 -2.29 31.16
C ILE A 11 -14.83 -1.09 30.40
N VAL A 12 -14.83 0.08 31.03
CA VAL A 12 -14.27 1.30 30.44
C VAL A 12 -12.76 1.16 30.21
N THR A 13 -12.01 0.60 31.17
CA THR A 13 -10.56 0.39 31.00
C THR A 13 -10.26 -0.64 29.91
N LEU A 14 -11.01 -1.74 29.83
CA LEU A 14 -10.88 -2.72 28.73
C LEU A 14 -11.17 -2.10 27.35
N ALA A 15 -12.22 -1.27 27.25
CA ALA A 15 -12.56 -0.58 26.00
C ALA A 15 -11.46 0.42 25.58
N ILE A 16 -10.91 1.19 26.52
CA ILE A 16 -9.81 2.12 26.26
C ILE A 16 -8.56 1.36 25.80
N ILE A 17 -8.18 0.28 26.50
CA ILE A 17 -7.01 -0.54 26.14
C ILE A 17 -7.18 -1.14 24.74
N ALA A 18 -8.38 -1.61 24.38
CA ALA A 18 -8.67 -2.13 23.05
C ALA A 18 -8.55 -1.05 21.96
N CYS A 19 -9.08 0.16 22.20
CA CYS A 19 -8.96 1.29 21.27
C CYS A 19 -7.51 1.73 21.06
N VAL A 20 -6.72 1.85 22.14
CA VAL A 20 -5.30 2.25 22.05
C VAL A 20 -4.49 1.23 21.25
N ARG A 21 -4.76 -0.07 21.42
CA ARG A 21 -4.07 -1.12 20.63
C ARG A 21 -4.46 -1.08 19.15
N ALA A 22 -5.71 -0.75 18.82
CA ALA A 22 -6.18 -0.68 17.44
C ALA A 22 -5.55 0.48 16.64
N GLN A 23 -5.19 1.58 17.31
CA GLN A 23 -4.63 2.79 16.68
C GLN A 23 -3.11 2.72 16.41
N ASN A 24 -2.39 1.74 16.96
CA ASN A 24 -0.93 1.67 16.87
C ASN A 24 -0.41 0.85 15.67
N GLY A 25 -1.18 0.71 14.60
CA GLY A 25 -0.67 0.14 13.36
C GLY A 25 0.39 1.06 12.79
N LYS A 26 1.68 0.72 12.90
CA LYS A 26 2.75 1.44 12.22
C LYS A 26 2.98 0.82 10.84
N PHE A 27 3.05 1.63 9.80
CA PHE A 27 3.53 1.16 8.48
C PHE A 27 4.98 0.68 8.61
N SER A 28 5.26 -0.50 8.07
CA SER A 28 6.59 -1.11 8.11
C SER A 28 6.82 -1.92 6.85
N TYR A 29 8.05 -1.84 6.33
CA TYR A 29 8.47 -2.55 5.14
C TYR A 29 9.89 -3.09 5.34
N VAL A 30 10.22 -4.15 4.60
CA VAL A 30 11.55 -4.75 4.54
C VAL A 30 11.88 -5.02 3.09
N VAL A 31 13.05 -4.57 2.64
CA VAL A 31 13.52 -4.79 1.27
C VAL A 31 14.33 -6.07 1.23
N HIS A 32 13.82 -7.08 0.54
CA HIS A 32 14.58 -8.29 0.24
C HIS A 32 15.31 -8.06 -1.09
N SER A 33 16.65 -7.99 -1.03
CA SER A 33 17.60 -7.72 -2.14
C SER A 33 17.00 -7.50 -3.53
N ALA A 34 17.05 -6.26 -4.03
CA ALA A 34 16.65 -5.92 -5.39
C ALA A 34 17.88 -5.46 -6.21
N PRO A 35 18.36 -6.23 -7.21
CA PRO A 35 19.58 -5.88 -7.94
C PRO A 35 19.42 -4.66 -8.85
N ALA A 36 18.18 -4.33 -9.25
CA ALA A 36 17.89 -3.24 -10.20
C ALA A 36 17.43 -1.94 -9.53
N ILE A 37 16.97 -1.99 -8.27
CA ILE A 37 16.34 -0.87 -7.57
C ILE A 37 16.90 -0.83 -6.14
N ASP A 38 17.38 0.33 -5.71
CA ASP A 38 17.74 0.60 -4.33
C ASP A 38 16.63 1.42 -3.68
N ILE A 39 15.89 0.85 -2.74
CA ILE A 39 14.81 1.57 -2.04
C ILE A 39 15.41 2.18 -0.78
N LYS A 40 15.46 3.51 -0.71
CA LYS A 40 16.00 4.25 0.44
C LYS A 40 14.96 4.50 1.51
N SER A 41 13.77 4.94 1.10
CA SER A 41 12.69 5.25 2.03
C SER A 41 11.32 5.01 1.39
N VAL A 42 10.35 4.57 2.21
CA VAL A 42 8.92 4.50 1.89
C VAL A 42 8.17 4.85 3.15
N ASP A 43 7.24 5.80 3.08
CA ASP A 43 6.37 6.16 4.19
C ASP A 43 4.97 6.54 3.71
N ILE A 44 3.96 6.28 4.54
CA ILE A 44 2.55 6.50 4.22
C ILE A 44 1.85 7.09 5.44
N THR A 45 1.17 8.23 5.26
CA THR A 45 0.44 8.93 6.32
C THR A 45 -0.94 9.39 5.83
N PRO A 46 -2.04 9.26 6.61
CA PRO A 46 -2.11 8.69 7.95
C PRO A 46 -2.24 7.16 7.94
N ILE A 47 -1.85 6.53 9.05
CA ILE A 47 -2.14 5.12 9.33
C ILE A 47 -3.05 5.04 10.56
N PRO A 48 -4.18 4.31 10.52
CA PRO A 48 -4.69 3.56 9.37
C PRO A 48 -5.19 4.47 8.24
N ILE A 49 -5.05 4.00 6.99
CA ILE A 49 -5.60 4.70 5.83
C ILE A 49 -7.13 4.60 5.92
N LEU A 50 -7.80 5.75 6.00
CA LEU A 50 -9.25 5.84 5.98
C LEU A 50 -9.72 5.92 4.53
N HIS A 51 -10.59 4.99 4.11
CA HIS A 51 -11.19 4.99 2.79
C HIS A 51 -12.72 5.15 2.91
N PRO A 52 -13.34 6.13 2.23
CA PRO A 52 -12.72 7.15 1.38
C PRO A 52 -11.95 8.20 2.20
N GLY A 53 -10.86 8.73 1.64
CA GLY A 53 -10.00 9.71 2.31
C GLY A 53 -8.68 9.92 1.57
N GLU A 54 -7.88 10.90 2.03
CA GLU A 54 -6.57 11.20 1.48
C GLU A 54 -5.45 10.52 2.28
N ALA A 55 -4.41 10.10 1.57
CA ALA A 55 -3.18 9.60 2.15
C ALA A 55 -1.99 10.12 1.35
N LEU A 56 -0.93 10.51 2.06
CA LEU A 56 0.35 10.93 1.52
C LEU A 56 1.30 9.74 1.50
N LEU A 57 1.75 9.35 0.31
CA LEU A 57 2.82 8.40 0.08
C LEU A 57 4.10 9.17 -0.25
N THR A 58 5.17 8.94 0.50
CA THR A 58 6.52 9.39 0.18
C THR A 58 7.38 8.18 -0.11
N PHE A 59 8.20 8.26 -1.15
CA PHE A 59 9.13 7.20 -1.50
C PHE A 59 10.40 7.78 -2.12
N GLU A 60 11.52 7.12 -1.88
CA GLU A 60 12.81 7.45 -2.49
C GLU A 60 13.48 6.15 -2.91
N ALA A 61 13.83 6.06 -4.18
CA ALA A 61 14.51 4.90 -4.74
C ALA A 61 15.45 5.30 -5.88
N ASP A 62 16.59 4.61 -5.97
CA ASP A 62 17.54 4.76 -7.07
C ASP A 62 17.42 3.56 -8.02
N LEU A 63 17.36 3.83 -9.32
CA LEU A 63 17.40 2.77 -10.32
C LEU A 63 18.84 2.56 -10.80
N LYS A 64 19.31 1.31 -10.69
CA LYS A 64 20.67 0.93 -11.12
C LYS A 64 20.74 0.63 -12.62
N ARG A 65 19.60 0.43 -13.26
CA ARG A 65 19.45 0.15 -14.70
C ARG A 65 18.05 0.51 -15.18
N PRO A 66 17.86 0.81 -16.47
CA PRO A 66 16.53 1.02 -17.05
C PRO A 66 15.67 -0.24 -16.92
N ILE A 67 14.38 -0.05 -16.61
CA ILE A 67 13.42 -1.13 -16.39
C ILE A 67 12.41 -1.12 -17.53
N ASN A 68 12.57 -2.05 -18.48
CA ASN A 68 11.70 -2.13 -19.66
C ASN A 68 10.35 -2.81 -19.39
N THR A 69 10.31 -3.75 -18.44
CA THR A 69 9.12 -4.52 -18.07
C THR A 69 9.13 -4.79 -16.58
N ILE A 70 7.98 -4.67 -15.91
CA ILE A 70 7.88 -4.89 -14.47
C ILE A 70 7.02 -6.13 -14.21
N ALA A 71 7.65 -7.31 -14.32
CA ALA A 71 7.03 -8.54 -13.87
C ALA A 71 6.99 -8.58 -12.33
N THR A 72 5.83 -8.82 -11.73
CA THR A 72 5.66 -8.76 -10.27
C THR A 72 4.78 -9.90 -9.77
N ALA A 73 5.30 -10.68 -8.82
CA ALA A 73 4.51 -11.62 -8.04
C ALA A 73 4.04 -10.92 -6.76
N LEU A 74 2.74 -10.67 -6.66
CA LEU A 74 2.15 -10.00 -5.50
C LEU A 74 1.45 -11.01 -4.59
N LYS A 75 1.69 -10.90 -3.27
CA LYS A 75 1.01 -11.70 -2.26
C LYS A 75 0.46 -10.78 -1.17
N ILE A 76 -0.86 -10.76 -1.04
CA ILE A 76 -1.61 -9.95 -0.09
C ILE A 76 -2.24 -10.87 0.95
N VAL A 77 -2.00 -10.56 2.23
CA VAL A 77 -2.57 -11.29 3.37
C VAL A 77 -3.22 -10.30 4.31
N ARG A 78 -4.50 -10.53 4.63
CA ARG A 78 -5.24 -9.76 5.61
C ARG A 78 -5.23 -10.50 6.94
N THR A 79 -4.92 -9.80 8.03
CA THR A 79 -5.05 -10.37 9.38
C THR A 79 -6.33 -9.86 10.03
N VAL A 80 -7.23 -10.76 10.43
CA VAL A 80 -8.49 -10.42 11.12
C VAL A 80 -8.57 -11.27 12.38
N SER A 81 -8.63 -10.64 13.55
CA SER A 81 -8.69 -11.33 14.85
C SER A 81 -7.60 -12.40 15.03
N GLY A 82 -6.40 -12.15 14.52
CA GLY A 82 -5.26 -13.08 14.57
C GLY A 82 -5.20 -14.13 13.47
N ILE A 83 -6.26 -14.27 12.65
CA ILE A 83 -6.31 -15.21 11.53
C ILE A 83 -5.77 -14.53 10.26
N LYS A 84 -4.84 -15.21 9.58
CA LYS A 84 -4.29 -14.77 8.29
C LYS A 84 -5.15 -15.28 7.13
N LEU A 85 -5.85 -14.36 6.47
CA LEU A 85 -6.70 -14.62 5.32
C LEU A 85 -5.99 -14.16 4.05
N PRO A 86 -5.57 -15.06 3.15
CA PRO A 86 -5.00 -14.67 1.88
C PRO A 86 -6.06 -14.01 0.99
N VAL A 87 -5.69 -12.94 0.29
CA VAL A 87 -6.53 -12.35 -0.75
C VAL A 87 -6.14 -12.99 -2.08
N ASN A 88 -7.02 -13.80 -2.65
CA ASN A 88 -6.74 -14.52 -3.90
C ASN A 88 -6.62 -13.56 -5.10
N CYS A 89 -6.12 -14.09 -6.22
CA CYS A 89 -6.21 -13.41 -7.51
C CYS A 89 -7.64 -13.53 -8.06
N TYR A 90 -8.22 -12.39 -8.46
CA TYR A 90 -9.54 -12.32 -9.08
C TYR A 90 -9.44 -11.62 -10.43
N LYS A 91 -10.24 -12.05 -11.41
CA LYS A 91 -10.37 -11.35 -12.68
C LYS A 91 -11.61 -10.45 -12.65
N VAL A 92 -11.41 -9.14 -12.63
CA VAL A 92 -12.47 -8.13 -12.58
C VAL A 92 -12.38 -7.31 -13.86
N GLU A 93 -13.44 -7.33 -14.68
CA GLU A 93 -13.49 -6.58 -15.94
C GLU A 93 -12.29 -6.84 -16.88
N GLY A 94 -11.80 -8.09 -16.87
CA GLY A 94 -10.65 -8.52 -17.68
C GLY A 94 -9.28 -8.30 -17.03
N LEU A 95 -9.20 -7.55 -15.93
CA LEU A 95 -7.97 -7.23 -15.21
C LEU A 95 -7.78 -8.10 -13.96
N ASP A 96 -6.54 -8.52 -13.71
CA ASP A 96 -6.20 -9.34 -12.55
C ASP A 96 -5.98 -8.46 -11.30
N VAL A 97 -6.69 -8.76 -10.21
CA VAL A 97 -6.70 -7.98 -8.96
C VAL A 97 -6.48 -8.90 -7.76
N GLY A 98 -5.52 -8.59 -6.90
CA GLY A 98 -5.24 -9.34 -5.67
C GLY A 98 -3.85 -9.98 -5.67
N SER A 99 -3.71 -11.17 -5.08
CA SER A 99 -2.43 -11.90 -5.08
C SER A 99 -2.18 -12.60 -6.42
N CYS A 100 -1.78 -11.85 -7.43
CA CYS A 100 -1.56 -12.33 -8.80
C CYS A 100 -0.08 -12.29 -9.20
N ASN A 101 0.28 -13.07 -10.22
CA ASN A 101 1.53 -12.92 -10.95
C ASN A 101 1.29 -12.02 -12.16
N TYR A 102 1.71 -10.77 -12.03
CA TYR A 102 1.62 -9.77 -13.08
C TYR A 102 2.80 -9.93 -14.02
N THR A 103 2.54 -10.26 -15.28
CA THR A 103 3.58 -10.34 -16.31
C THR A 103 4.20 -8.98 -16.60
N ASP A 104 3.37 -7.94 -16.54
CA ASP A 104 3.79 -6.55 -16.69
C ASP A 104 2.83 -5.61 -15.93
N LEU A 105 3.29 -5.01 -14.84
CA LEU A 105 2.51 -4.04 -14.06
C LEU A 105 2.14 -2.80 -14.88
N CYS A 106 2.86 -2.51 -15.96
CA CYS A 106 2.53 -1.40 -16.83
C CYS A 106 1.17 -1.56 -17.52
N ILE A 107 0.69 -2.79 -17.74
CA ILE A 107 -0.66 -3.05 -18.26
C ILE A 107 -1.70 -2.61 -17.23
N VAL A 108 -1.50 -3.01 -15.97
CA VAL A 108 -2.40 -2.67 -14.86
C VAL A 108 -2.47 -1.16 -14.65
N LEU A 109 -1.32 -0.48 -14.65
CA LEU A 109 -1.24 0.98 -14.49
C LEU A 109 -1.99 1.72 -15.58
N LYS A 110 -1.82 1.33 -16.86
CA LYS A 110 -2.51 1.97 -17.99
C LYS A 110 -4.03 1.80 -17.93
N THR A 111 -4.51 0.67 -17.41
CA THR A 111 -5.95 0.40 -17.27
C THR A 111 -6.56 1.11 -16.06
N MET A 112 -5.87 1.09 -14.91
CA MET A 112 -6.41 1.64 -13.65
C MET A 112 -6.21 3.15 -13.51
N LEU A 113 -5.14 3.69 -14.08
CA LEU A 113 -4.75 5.09 -13.96
C LEU A 113 -4.69 5.71 -15.36
N PRO A 114 -5.83 6.07 -15.97
CA PRO A 114 -5.85 6.69 -17.30
C PRO A 114 -5.12 8.05 -17.34
N SER A 115 -4.91 8.69 -16.19
CA SER A 115 -4.09 9.89 -16.02
C SER A 115 -2.57 9.64 -16.07
N PHE A 116 -2.14 8.37 -16.04
CA PHE A 116 -0.74 7.97 -16.28
C PHE A 116 -0.45 7.90 -17.80
N LYS A 117 -0.79 8.97 -18.50
CA LYS A 117 -0.43 9.21 -19.89
C LYS A 117 0.39 10.49 -19.98
N PRO A 118 1.24 10.67 -21.01
CA PRO A 118 2.03 11.88 -21.18
C PRO A 118 1.18 13.15 -21.12
N GLU A 119 -0.01 13.16 -21.75
CA GLU A 119 -0.90 14.32 -21.77
C GLU A 119 -1.58 14.67 -20.43
N THR A 120 -1.59 13.75 -19.46
CA THR A 120 -2.33 13.92 -18.18
C THR A 120 -1.46 13.66 -16.96
N CYS A 121 -0.14 13.61 -17.17
CA CYS A 121 0.86 13.35 -16.14
C CYS A 121 0.67 14.31 -14.95
N PRO A 122 0.43 13.78 -13.74
CA PRO A 122 0.26 14.63 -12.56
C PRO A 122 1.48 15.53 -12.35
N ALA A 123 1.24 16.81 -12.05
CA ALA A 123 2.31 17.79 -11.84
C ALA A 123 3.35 17.34 -10.80
N ALA A 124 2.92 16.60 -9.78
CA ALA A 124 3.81 16.02 -8.78
C ALA A 124 4.88 15.10 -9.38
N MET A 125 4.54 14.27 -10.39
CA MET A 125 5.50 13.36 -11.03
C MET A 125 6.54 14.14 -11.83
N ALA A 126 6.10 15.13 -12.61
CA ALA A 126 6.98 15.97 -13.43
C ALA A 126 8.00 16.77 -12.59
N ILE A 127 7.59 17.30 -11.44
CA ILE A 127 8.47 18.05 -10.52
C ILE A 127 9.61 17.18 -9.99
N TYR A 128 9.36 15.88 -9.80
CA TYR A 128 10.36 14.92 -9.31
C TYR A 128 11.07 14.14 -10.43
N GLY A 129 10.86 14.52 -11.70
CA GLY A 129 11.50 13.85 -12.85
C GLY A 129 11.05 12.40 -13.05
N ILE A 130 9.88 12.03 -12.54
CA ILE A 130 9.32 10.69 -12.66
C ILE A 130 8.50 10.61 -13.95
N ASP A 131 8.85 9.67 -14.81
CA ASP A 131 8.09 9.39 -16.02
C ASP A 131 6.68 8.92 -15.70
N CYS A 132 5.67 9.54 -16.32
CA CYS A 132 4.29 9.07 -16.29
C CYS A 132 3.98 8.04 -17.39
N ASN A 133 5.01 7.56 -18.10
CA ASN A 133 4.85 6.52 -19.10
C ASN A 133 5.66 5.28 -18.73
N CYS A 134 5.08 4.14 -19.05
CA CYS A 134 5.71 2.86 -18.90
C CYS A 134 6.30 2.42 -20.25
N PRO A 135 7.56 1.93 -20.29
CA PRO A 135 8.50 1.79 -19.17
C PRO A 135 9.06 3.13 -18.67
N PHE A 136 9.33 3.21 -17.36
CA PHE A 136 9.93 4.38 -16.74
C PHE A 136 11.36 4.60 -17.25
N LYS A 137 11.62 5.75 -17.87
CA LYS A 137 12.94 6.21 -18.29
C LYS A 137 13.36 7.33 -17.34
N ILE A 138 13.87 6.91 -16.19
CA ILE A 138 14.36 7.79 -15.12
C ILE A 138 15.85 8.02 -15.31
#